data_AF-A0A813GVR5-F1
#
_entry.id   AF-A0A813GVR5-F1
#
_cell.length_a   1.000
_cell.length_b   1.000
_cell.length_c   1.000
_cell.angle_alpha   90.00
_cell.angle_beta   90.00
_cell.angle_gamma   90.00
#
_symmetry.space_group_name_H-M   'P 1'
#
loop_
_entity.id
_entity.type
_entity.pdbx_description
1 polymer ?
#
loop_
_entity_poly.entity_id
_entity_poly.type
_entity_poly.pdbx_seq_one_letter_code
_entity_poly.pdbx_strand_id
1 'polypeptide(L)'
;VRLVPPGRLLHLARCCGARQAWWIRRSHPALHRIDIHHGIGQDHSGDSYREGLEEALCAARGAKPSKWKPVDKVSKCACCDADFTWASVLRSEPHRLQARCHCHSCGDVVCSGCSERKRPLPQVGVLREVRFCDRCFLRPSSG
;
A
#
# COMPACT_ATOMS: atom_id res chain seq x y z
N VAL A 1 -12.87 22.85 -26.96
CA VAL A 1 -12.35 23.50 -25.73
C VAL A 1 -11.40 22.52 -25.04
N ARG A 2 -10.15 22.90 -24.79
CA ARG A 2 -9.19 22.06 -24.04
C ARG A 2 -9.31 22.42 -22.56
N LEU A 3 -9.92 21.54 -21.77
CA LEU A 3 -10.00 21.72 -20.33
C LEU A 3 -8.64 21.37 -19.72
N VAL A 4 -8.05 22.31 -18.99
CA VAL A 4 -6.77 22.12 -18.30
C VAL A 4 -7.00 22.38 -16.81
N PRO A 5 -6.60 21.46 -15.91
CA PRO A 5 -6.69 21.70 -14.48
C PRO A 5 -5.92 22.98 -14.07
N PRO A 6 -6.54 23.89 -13.30
CA PRO A 6 -5.83 25.05 -12.79
C PRO A 6 -4.77 24.64 -11.74
N GLY A 7 -3.72 25.46 -11.57
CA GLY A 7 -2.71 25.25 -10.54
C GLY A 7 -1.68 24.13 -10.81
N ARG A 8 -0.85 23.83 -9.81
CA ARG A 8 0.14 22.75 -9.89
C ARG A 8 -0.54 21.41 -9.61
N LEU A 9 -0.14 20.37 -10.34
CA LEU A 9 -0.69 19.03 -10.18
C LEU A 9 0.22 18.19 -9.29
N LEU A 10 -0.38 17.60 -8.25
CA LEU A 10 0.27 16.67 -7.35
C LEU A 10 -0.34 15.27 -7.59
N HIS A 11 0.53 14.28 -7.75
CA HIS A 11 0.10 12.89 -7.82
C HIS A 11 0.42 12.20 -6.51
N LEU A 12 -0.62 11.64 -5.89
CA LEU A 12 -0.53 10.80 -4.71
C LEU A 12 -0.61 9.34 -5.14
N ALA A 13 0.40 8.55 -4.77
CA ALA A 13 0.40 7.11 -5.00
C ALA A 13 0.96 6.37 -3.80
N ARG A 14 0.60 5.09 -3.67
CA ARG A 14 1.12 4.21 -2.62
C ARG A 14 2.40 3.52 -3.09
N CYS A 15 3.45 3.62 -2.29
CA CYS A 15 4.71 2.92 -2.45
C CYS A 15 5.02 2.16 -1.17
N CYS A 16 5.18 0.83 -1.28
CA CYS A 16 5.36 -0.05 -0.12
C CYS A 16 4.30 0.16 0.98
N GLY A 17 3.05 0.36 0.57
CA GLY A 17 1.92 0.54 1.49
C GLY A 17 1.77 1.93 2.11
N ALA A 18 2.73 2.84 1.93
CA ALA A 18 2.62 4.24 2.37
C ALA A 18 2.43 5.19 1.17
N ARG A 19 1.65 6.26 1.33
CA ARG A 19 1.44 7.27 0.30
C ARG A 19 2.63 8.21 0.18
N GLN A 20 2.92 8.57 -1.05
CA GLN A 20 3.96 9.51 -1.45
C GLN A 20 3.39 10.47 -2.48
N ALA A 21 4.05 11.62 -2.65
CA ALA A 21 3.60 12.68 -3.54
C ALA A 21 4.69 13.12 -4.50
N TRP A 22 4.31 13.38 -5.76
CA TRP A 22 5.18 13.96 -6.79
C TRP A 22 4.48 15.07 -7.54
N TRP A 23 5.23 16.11 -7.89
CA TRP A 23 4.76 17.13 -8.83
C TRP A 23 4.72 16.56 -10.25
N ILE A 24 3.57 16.69 -10.91
CA ILE A 24 3.37 16.23 -12.29
C ILE A 24 3.24 17.41 -13.24
N ARG A 25 3.84 17.25 -14.43
CA ARG A 25 3.68 18.20 -15.54
C ARG A 25 2.29 18.03 -16.16
N ARG A 26 1.62 19.14 -16.44
CA ARG A 26 0.27 19.14 -17.05
C ARG A 26 0.21 18.49 -18.44
N SER A 27 1.33 18.45 -19.15
CA SER A 27 1.45 17.80 -20.46
C SER A 27 1.67 16.28 -20.38
N HIS A 28 1.64 15.69 -19.18
CA HIS A 28 1.83 14.26 -19.02
C HIS A 28 0.70 13.49 -19.72
N PRO A 29 1.00 12.55 -20.64
CA PRO A 29 -0.03 11.87 -21.44
C PRO A 29 -1.11 11.16 -20.62
N ALA A 30 -0.75 10.65 -19.43
CA ALA A 30 -1.71 10.02 -18.52
C ALA A 30 -2.82 10.97 -18.01
N LEU A 31 -2.65 12.29 -18.14
CA LEU A 31 -3.67 13.28 -17.77
C LEU A 31 -4.62 13.62 -18.93
N HIS A 32 -4.37 13.11 -20.14
CA HIS A 32 -5.22 13.37 -21.30
C HIS A 32 -6.53 12.58 -21.27
N ARG A 33 -6.61 11.56 -20.42
CA ARG A 33 -7.77 10.70 -20.26
C ARG A 33 -8.07 10.55 -18.77
N ILE A 34 -9.31 10.85 -18.39
CA ILE A 34 -9.82 10.59 -17.04
C ILE A 34 -10.78 9.42 -17.18
N ASP A 35 -10.37 8.26 -16.67
CA ASP A 35 -11.24 7.09 -16.61
C ASP A 35 -12.12 7.18 -15.35
N ILE A 36 -13.43 7.03 -15.54
CA ILE A 36 -14.38 7.04 -14.43
C ILE A 36 -14.45 5.63 -13.84
N HIS A 37 -14.06 5.50 -12.58
CA HIS A 37 -14.14 4.25 -11.84
C HIS A 37 -15.29 4.30 -10.83
N HIS A 38 -15.88 3.14 -10.50
CA HIS A 38 -17.02 3.00 -9.59
C HIS A 38 -16.78 3.60 -8.18
N GLY A 39 -15.51 3.73 -7.76
CA GLY A 39 -15.11 4.29 -6.45
C GLY A 39 -14.79 5.78 -6.44
N ILE A 40 -14.87 6.50 -7.57
CA ILE A 40 -14.30 7.85 -7.70
C ILE A 40 -14.81 8.83 -6.64
N GLY A 41 -16.12 8.82 -6.33
CA GLY A 41 -16.69 9.72 -5.32
C GLY A 41 -16.21 9.42 -3.90
N GLN A 42 -16.00 8.15 -3.56
CA GLN A 42 -15.49 7.73 -2.25
C GLN A 42 -14.00 8.03 -2.13
N ASP A 43 -13.22 7.70 -3.16
CA ASP A 43 -11.77 7.96 -3.25
C ASP A 43 -11.44 9.46 -3.21
N HIS A 44 -12.38 10.30 -3.64
CA HIS A 44 -12.25 11.76 -3.70
C HIS A 44 -13.04 12.47 -2.59
N SER A 45 -13.47 11.74 -1.55
CA SER A 45 -14.02 12.34 -0.33
C SER A 45 -12.94 13.20 0.36
N GLY A 46 -13.35 14.28 1.03
CA GLY A 46 -12.41 15.22 1.67
C GLY A 46 -11.45 14.55 2.65
N ASP A 47 -11.93 13.57 3.41
CA ASP A 47 -11.10 12.79 4.34
C ASP A 47 -10.04 11.95 3.63
N SER A 48 -10.39 11.34 2.49
CA SER A 48 -9.43 10.55 1.69
C SER A 48 -8.26 11.39 1.17
N TYR A 49 -8.53 12.65 0.78
CA TYR A 49 -7.48 13.59 0.39
C TYR A 49 -6.62 14.03 1.56
N ARG A 50 -7.25 14.41 2.67
CA ARG A 50 -6.54 14.88 3.87
C ARG A 50 -5.59 13.81 4.38
N GLU A 51 -6.09 12.60 4.63
CA GLU A 51 -5.27 11.47 5.07
C GLU A 51 -4.14 11.18 4.07
N GLY A 52 -4.44 11.25 2.77
CA GLY A 52 -3.46 10.98 1.75
C GLY A 52 -2.32 12.00 1.69
N LEU A 53 -2.64 13.28 1.90
CA LEU A 53 -1.68 14.37 1.96
C LEU A 53 -0.87 14.36 3.26
N GLU A 54 -1.49 14.07 4.39
CA GLU A 54 -0.81 13.95 5.69
C GLU A 54 0.23 12.81 5.67
N GLU A 55 -0.16 11.65 5.15
CA GLU A 55 0.72 10.49 4.97
C GLU A 55 1.90 10.84 4.04
N ALA A 56 1.61 11.46 2.90
CA ALA A 56 2.65 11.88 1.96
C ALA A 56 3.57 12.99 2.51
N LEU A 57 3.04 13.89 3.35
CA LEU A 57 3.84 14.91 4.04
C LEU A 57 4.79 14.28 5.05
N CYS A 58 4.36 13.26 5.78
CA CYS A 58 5.23 12.50 6.67
C CYS A 58 6.40 11.86 5.89
N ALA A 59 6.10 11.26 4.74
CA ALA A 59 7.12 10.71 3.86
C ALA A 59 8.09 11.79 3.33
N ALA A 60 7.56 12.96 2.93
CA ALA A 60 8.37 14.09 2.47
C ALA A 60 9.28 14.66 3.58
N ARG A 61 8.87 14.55 4.84
CA ARG A 61 9.68 14.91 6.03
C ARG A 61 10.74 13.87 6.40
N GLY A 62 10.84 12.78 5.63
CA GLY A 62 11.91 11.79 5.78
C GLY A 62 11.47 10.48 6.41
N ALA A 63 10.19 10.31 6.76
CA ALA A 63 9.69 9.01 7.20
C ALA A 63 9.72 8.01 6.04
N LYS A 64 10.21 6.78 6.29
CA LYS A 64 10.42 5.78 5.24
C LYS A 64 9.66 4.49 5.57
N PRO A 65 8.74 4.04 4.71
CA PRO A 65 8.14 2.72 4.88
C PRO A 65 9.19 1.64 4.66
N SER A 66 8.97 0.48 5.27
CA SER A 66 9.79 -0.70 5.02
C SER A 66 9.66 -1.16 3.58
N LYS A 67 10.77 -1.53 2.96
CA LYS A 67 10.79 -1.96 1.56
C LYS A 67 10.05 -3.29 1.42
N TRP A 68 9.01 -3.30 0.60
CA TRP A 68 8.25 -4.52 0.35
C TRP A 68 9.04 -5.48 -0.54
N LYS A 69 9.11 -6.74 -0.11
CA LYS A 69 9.73 -7.80 -0.90
C LYS A 69 8.86 -8.09 -2.15
N PRO A 70 9.46 -8.27 -3.33
CA PRO A 70 8.72 -8.65 -4.53
C PRO A 70 8.00 -9.98 -4.34
N VAL A 71 6.68 -10.01 -4.58
CA VAL A 71 5.81 -11.17 -4.30
C VAL A 71 6.18 -12.38 -5.16
N ASP A 72 6.66 -12.13 -6.37
CA ASP A 72 7.15 -13.10 -7.35
C ASP A 72 8.40 -13.85 -6.87
N LYS A 73 9.22 -13.22 -6.01
CA LYS A 73 10.48 -13.80 -5.50
C LYS A 73 10.32 -14.55 -4.18
N VAL A 74 9.11 -14.59 -3.61
CA VAL A 74 8.86 -15.26 -2.33
C VAL A 74 8.01 -16.51 -2.54
N SER A 75 8.60 -17.66 -2.24
CA SER A 75 7.94 -18.97 -2.34
C SER A 75 7.31 -19.45 -1.03
N LYS A 76 7.68 -18.86 0.12
CA LYS A 76 7.24 -19.30 1.45
C LYS A 76 6.80 -18.15 2.34
N CYS A 77 5.84 -18.43 3.23
CA CYS A 77 5.39 -17.46 4.23
C CYS A 77 6.51 -17.14 5.21
N ALA A 78 6.86 -15.85 5.32
CA ALA A 78 7.90 -15.41 6.26
C ALA A 78 7.54 -15.64 7.75
N CYS A 79 6.30 -16.02 8.08
CA CYS A 79 5.87 -16.29 9.47
C CYS A 79 5.83 -17.77 9.82
N CYS A 80 5.14 -18.59 9.02
CA CYS A 80 4.92 -20.02 9.30
C CYS A 80 5.69 -20.97 8.37
N ASP A 81 6.52 -20.44 7.45
CA ASP A 81 7.28 -21.19 6.44
C ASP A 81 6.43 -22.01 5.44
N ALA A 82 5.11 -21.88 5.48
CA ALA A 82 4.22 -22.56 4.54
C ALA A 82 4.53 -22.17 3.10
N ASP A 83 4.64 -23.16 2.22
CA ASP A 83 4.84 -22.96 0.78
C ASP A 83 3.64 -22.28 0.13
N PHE A 84 3.90 -21.18 -0.58
CA PHE A 84 2.94 -20.53 -1.46
C PHE A 84 2.75 -21.25 -2.80
N THR A 85 3.58 -22.25 -3.10
CA THR A 85 3.68 -22.88 -4.43
C THR A 85 2.99 -24.24 -4.56
N TRP A 86 2.79 -25.01 -3.48
CA TRP A 86 2.44 -26.44 -3.61
C TRP A 86 1.21 -26.95 -2.83
N ALA A 87 0.83 -26.42 -1.66
CA ALA A 87 -0.17 -27.14 -0.81
C ALA A 87 -1.32 -26.33 -0.17
N SER A 88 -1.53 -25.05 -0.46
CA SER A 88 -2.53 -24.25 0.28
C SER A 88 -3.78 -23.90 -0.54
N VAL A 89 -4.78 -24.79 -0.49
CA VAL A 89 -6.26 -24.60 -0.57
C VAL A 89 -6.87 -23.93 -1.81
N LEU A 90 -6.11 -23.28 -2.68
CA LEU A 90 -6.63 -22.36 -3.69
C LEU A 90 -6.25 -22.82 -5.10
N ARG A 91 -7.27 -23.31 -5.84
CA ARG A 91 -7.12 -24.03 -7.12
C ARG A 91 -6.74 -23.15 -8.31
N SER A 92 -6.76 -21.82 -8.19
CA SER A 92 -6.46 -20.89 -9.27
C SER A 92 -5.45 -19.81 -8.87
N GLU A 93 -4.68 -19.34 -9.86
CA GLU A 93 -3.63 -18.31 -9.69
C GLU A 93 -4.13 -16.99 -9.05
N PRO A 94 -5.34 -16.48 -9.35
CA PRO A 94 -5.87 -15.28 -8.68
C PRO A 94 -6.02 -15.46 -7.16
N HIS A 95 -6.44 -16.64 -6.72
CA HIS A 95 -6.58 -16.92 -5.29
C HIS A 95 -5.21 -17.11 -4.60
N ARG A 96 -4.19 -17.60 -5.32
CA ARG A 96 -2.81 -17.68 -4.81
C ARG A 96 -2.19 -16.30 -4.59
N LEU A 97 -2.44 -15.36 -5.50
CA LEU A 97 -2.00 -13.96 -5.35
C LEU A 97 -2.72 -13.26 -4.20
N GLN A 98 -4.01 -13.51 -4.00
CA GLN A 98 -4.76 -12.99 -2.84
C GLN A 98 -4.27 -13.53 -1.49
N ALA A 99 -3.67 -14.73 -1.47
CA ALA A 99 -3.12 -15.31 -0.25
C ALA A 99 -1.80 -14.66 0.19
N ARG A 100 -1.06 -14.00 -0.72
CA ARG A 100 0.22 -13.34 -0.41
C ARG A 100 -0.02 -11.89 0.01
N CYS A 101 0.30 -11.59 1.25
CA CYS A 101 0.09 -10.29 1.86
C CYS A 101 1.41 -9.69 2.34
N HIS A 102 1.64 -8.39 2.12
CA HIS A 102 2.77 -7.69 2.71
C HIS A 102 2.48 -7.22 4.13
N CYS A 103 3.45 -7.37 5.01
CA CYS A 103 3.46 -6.68 6.29
C CYS A 103 3.91 -5.22 6.11
N HIS A 104 3.12 -4.26 6.60
CA HIS A 104 3.49 -2.84 6.50
C HIS A 104 4.69 -2.45 7.37
N SER A 105 5.04 -3.26 8.38
CA SER A 105 6.15 -2.99 9.30
C SER A 105 7.49 -3.58 8.85
N CYS A 106 7.56 -4.83 8.40
CA CYS A 106 8.84 -5.41 7.93
C CYS A 106 8.96 -5.50 6.40
N GLY A 107 7.85 -5.38 5.67
CA GLY A 107 7.83 -5.54 4.21
C GLY A 107 7.88 -6.98 3.70
N ASP A 108 7.89 -7.97 4.60
CA ASP A 108 7.87 -9.39 4.21
C ASP A 108 6.52 -9.82 3.64
N VAL A 109 6.57 -10.88 2.84
CA VAL A 109 5.39 -11.55 2.30
C VAL A 109 4.99 -12.71 3.22
N VAL A 110 3.74 -12.69 3.65
CA VAL A 110 3.13 -13.68 4.57
C VAL A 110 1.79 -14.12 4.03
N CYS A 111 1.29 -15.27 4.51
CA CYS A 111 -0.05 -15.72 4.16
C CYS A 111 -1.14 -14.85 4.81
N SER A 112 -2.36 -14.94 4.30
CA SER A 112 -3.52 -14.23 4.87
C SER A 112 -3.72 -14.55 6.36
N GLY A 113 -3.60 -15.82 6.76
CA GLY A 113 -3.74 -16.27 8.15
C GLY A 113 -2.68 -15.69 9.08
N CYS A 114 -1.43 -15.57 8.64
CA CYS A 114 -0.36 -14.97 9.44
C CYS A 114 -0.39 -13.43 9.48
N SER A 115 -1.45 -12.81 8.97
CA SER A 115 -1.54 -11.36 8.85
C SER A 115 -2.94 -10.80 9.05
N GLU A 116 -3.80 -11.50 9.78
CA GLU A 116 -5.19 -11.08 10.01
C GLU A 116 -5.31 -9.79 10.83
N ARG A 117 -4.31 -9.51 11.67
CA ARG A 117 -4.30 -8.38 12.57
C ARG A 117 -3.89 -7.09 11.87
N LYS A 118 -4.57 -6.00 12.24
CA LYS A 118 -4.31 -4.66 11.73
C LYS A 118 -4.07 -3.67 12.86
N ARG A 119 -3.29 -2.63 12.58
CA ARG A 119 -3.13 -1.45 13.46
C ARG A 119 -2.61 -0.27 12.65
N PRO A 120 -2.71 0.96 13.16
CA PRO A 120 -2.01 2.11 12.59
C PRO A 120 -0.48 1.93 12.62
N LEU A 121 0.23 2.65 11.74
CA LEU A 121 1.69 2.74 11.68
C LEU A 121 2.11 4.23 11.67
N PRO A 122 1.97 4.95 12.82
CA PRO A 122 2.16 6.40 12.88
C PRO A 122 3.59 6.87 12.56
N GLN A 123 4.60 6.01 12.79
CA GLN A 123 6.01 6.33 12.52
C GLN A 123 6.31 6.65 11.05
N VAL A 124 5.42 6.24 10.13
CA VAL A 124 5.51 6.58 8.69
C VAL A 124 4.27 7.34 8.19
N GLY A 125 3.51 7.95 9.11
CA GLY A 125 2.35 8.77 8.78
C GLY A 125 1.10 8.00 8.37
N VAL A 126 1.08 6.67 8.55
CA VAL A 126 -0.05 5.82 8.18
C VAL A 126 -0.97 5.68 9.39
N LEU A 127 -1.99 6.55 9.48
CA LEU A 127 -2.92 6.58 10.61
C LEU A 127 -4.10 5.61 10.47
N ARG A 128 -4.42 5.19 9.25
CA ARG A 128 -5.41 4.13 8.96
C ARG A 128 -4.91 2.77 9.45
N GLU A 129 -5.84 1.86 9.73
CA GLU A 129 -5.49 0.47 10.05
C GLU A 129 -4.86 -0.24 8.86
N VAL A 130 -3.64 -0.72 9.04
CA VAL A 130 -2.90 -1.47 8.03
C VAL A 130 -2.48 -2.84 8.53
N ARG A 131 -2.20 -3.72 7.56
CA ARG A 131 -1.91 -5.13 7.81
C ARG A 131 -0.52 -5.34 8.38
N PHE A 132 -0.42 -6.11 9.45
CA PHE A 132 0.83 -6.57 10.04
C PHE A 132 0.90 -8.10 9.98
N CYS A 133 2.12 -8.65 9.89
CA CYS A 133 2.28 -10.06 10.17
C CYS A 133 2.26 -10.32 11.69
N ASP A 134 1.94 -11.54 12.10
CA ASP A 134 1.84 -11.89 13.52
C ASP A 134 3.12 -11.60 14.30
N ARG A 135 4.29 -11.81 13.67
CA ARG A 135 5.60 -11.48 14.28
C ARG A 135 5.70 -10.00 14.63
N CYS A 136 5.43 -9.10 13.68
CA CYS A 136 5.50 -7.66 13.89
C CYS A 136 4.34 -7.12 14.74
N PHE A 137 3.22 -7.82 14.81
CA PHE A 137 2.10 -7.44 15.67
C PHE A 137 2.37 -7.81 17.14
N LEU A 138 2.85 -9.03 17.40
CA LEU A 138 3.13 -9.53 18.75
C LEU A 138 4.42 -8.96 19.35
N ARG A 139 5.41 -8.69 18.50
CA ARG A 139 6.70 -8.10 18.89
C ARG A 139 6.93 -6.85 18.05
N PRO A 140 6.27 -5.72 18.38
CA PRO A 140 6.65 -4.45 17.80
C PRO A 140 8.13 -4.22 18.12
N SER A 141 8.98 -4.13 17.09
CA SER A 141 10.31 -3.59 17.27
C SER A 141 10.14 -2.19 17.87
N SER A 142 10.55 -2.01 19.12
CA SER A 142 10.70 -0.70 19.74
C SER A 142 11.50 0.14 18.76
N GLY A 143 10.88 1.21 18.24
CA GLY A 143 11.55 2.16 17.37
C GLY A 143 12.72 2.82 18.09
#